data_AF-A0A939SIU0-F1
#
_entry.id   AF-A0A939SIU0-F1
#
_cell.length_a   1.000
_cell.length_b   1.000
_cell.length_c   1.000
_cell.angle_alpha   90.00
_cell.angle_beta   90.00
_cell.angle_gamma   90.00
#
_symmetry.space_group_name_H-M   'P 1'
#
loop_
_entity.id
_entity.type
_entity.pdbx_description
1 polymer ?
#
loop_
_entity_poly.entity_id
_entity_poly.type
_entity_poly.pdbx_seq_one_letter_code
_entity_poly.pdbx_strand_id
1 'polypeptide(L)'
;MDKDIQKGKIFAFRSEYISSIAIKFIDGVAGDKVRVNPEETTVNELMVGEGLLLARESGHTEQELQREGIIPAGHIWLMGRTKVSLTHGIGAYSP
;
A
#
# COMPACT_ATOMS: atom_id res chain seq x y z
N MET A 1 -14.23 14.31 -4.55
CA MET A 1 -13.32 15.45 -4.32
C MET A 1 -12.02 15.09 -5.01
N ASP A 2 -11.70 15.78 -6.11
CA ASP A 2 -10.51 15.50 -6.92
C ASP A 2 -9.28 16.09 -6.21
N LYS A 3 -8.68 15.30 -5.32
CA LYS A 3 -7.47 15.67 -4.58
C LYS A 3 -6.29 15.10 -5.34
N ASP A 4 -5.85 15.81 -6.37
CA ASP A 4 -4.58 15.69 -7.10
C ASP A 4 -3.68 14.52 -6.62
N ILE A 5 -4.08 13.31 -7.01
CA ILE A 5 -3.46 12.05 -6.60
C ILE A 5 -2.15 11.93 -7.36
N GLN A 6 -1.05 12.16 -6.67
CA GLN A 6 0.29 12.11 -7.26
C GLN A 6 1.20 11.23 -6.41
N LYS A 7 2.06 10.47 -7.08
CA LYS A 7 3.09 9.67 -6.42
C LYS A 7 3.98 10.55 -5.53
N GLY A 8 4.41 10.00 -4.40
CA GLY A 8 5.25 10.69 -3.43
C GLY A 8 4.50 11.70 -2.55
N LYS A 9 3.23 12.00 -2.82
CA LYS A 9 2.41 12.81 -1.92
C LYS A 9 1.92 11.99 -0.73
N ILE A 10 1.71 12.71 0.36
CA ILE A 10 1.12 12.17 1.58
C ILE A 10 -0.40 12.16 1.44
N PHE A 11 -1.01 11.04 1.78
CA PHE A 11 -2.44 10.85 1.88
C PHE A 11 -2.82 10.60 3.34
N ALA A 12 -3.62 11.50 3.90
CA ALA A 12 -4.20 11.36 5.23
C ALA A 12 -5.65 10.87 5.10
N PHE A 13 -5.97 9.77 5.77
CA PHE A 13 -7.33 9.24 5.81
C PHE A 13 -7.72 8.83 7.22
N ARG A 14 -9.03 8.79 7.46
CA ARG A 14 -9.60 8.26 8.69
C ARG A 14 -10.06 6.84 8.40
N SER A 15 -9.52 5.87 9.12
CA SER A 15 -10.00 4.50 9.09
C SER A 15 -11.16 4.37 10.07
N GLU A 16 -12.18 3.58 9.73
CA GLU A 16 -13.23 3.21 10.70
C GLU A 16 -12.68 2.32 11.83
N TYR A 17 -11.51 1.70 11.61
CA TYR A 17 -10.89 0.75 12.53
C TYR A 17 -9.79 1.35 13.41
N ILE A 18 -9.44 2.63 13.20
CA ILE A 18 -8.37 3.32 13.95
C ILE A 18 -8.91 4.65 14.46
N SER A 19 -8.83 4.89 15.77
CA SER A 19 -9.33 6.12 16.39
C SER A 19 -8.52 7.38 16.02
N SER A 20 -7.36 7.21 15.38
CA SER A 20 -6.44 8.25 14.93
C SER A 20 -6.40 8.40 13.40
N ILE A 21 -5.93 9.56 12.93
CA ILE A 21 -5.65 9.80 11.50
C ILE A 21 -4.45 8.94 11.08
N ALA A 22 -4.62 8.16 10.01
CA ALA A 22 -3.52 7.42 9.39
C ALA A 22 -2.89 8.28 8.29
N ILE A 23 -1.56 8.36 8.30
CA ILE A 23 -0.77 9.05 7.28
C ILE A 23 0.00 8.00 6.47
N LYS A 24 -0.24 7.96 5.15
CA LYS A 24 0.41 7.06 4.20
C LYS A 24 0.93 7.83 3.00
N PHE A 25 1.84 7.24 2.24
CA PHE A 25 2.36 7.80 1.00
C PHE A 25 1.67 7.12 -0.19
N ILE A 26 1.39 7.89 -1.25
CA ILE A 26 0.94 7.34 -2.53
C ILE A 26 2.17 6.85 -3.27
N ASP A 27 2.37 5.55 -3.31
CA ASP A 27 3.52 4.92 -3.96
C ASP A 27 3.18 4.40 -5.36
N GLY A 28 1.90 4.16 -5.63
CA GLY A 28 1.39 3.78 -6.94
C GLY A 28 0.02 4.37 -7.23
N VAL A 29 -0.25 4.57 -8.52
CA VAL A 29 -1.52 5.07 -9.06
C VAL A 29 -2.00 4.15 -10.18
N ALA A 30 -3.24 4.35 -10.63
CA ALA A 30 -3.82 3.60 -11.74
C ALA A 30 -2.85 3.46 -12.94
N GLY A 31 -2.73 2.24 -13.45
CA GLY A 31 -1.83 1.89 -14.56
C GLY A 31 -0.43 1.42 -14.14
N ASP A 32 -0.02 1.64 -12.88
CA ASP A 32 1.25 1.11 -12.41
C ASP A 32 1.22 -0.39 -12.18
N LYS A 33 2.36 -1.04 -12.42
CA LYS A 33 2.58 -2.44 -12.09
C LYS A 33 3.07 -2.58 -10.66
N VAL A 34 2.35 -3.36 -9.86
CA VAL A 34 2.73 -3.72 -8.50
C VAL A 34 3.15 -5.17 -8.46
N ARG A 35 4.22 -5.46 -7.72
CA ARG A 35 4.61 -6.82 -7.34
C ARG A 35 4.93 -6.85 -5.85
N VAL A 36 4.35 -7.81 -5.15
CA VAL A 36 4.63 -8.12 -3.75
C VAL A 36 5.18 -9.53 -3.68
N ASN A 37 6.40 -9.68 -3.18
CA ASN A 37 7.02 -10.97 -2.88
C ASN A 37 7.45 -11.03 -1.39
N PRO A 38 8.00 -12.14 -0.90
CA PRO A 38 8.45 -12.26 0.50
C PRO A 38 9.54 -11.26 0.92
N GLU A 39 10.29 -10.72 -0.05
CA GLU A 39 11.48 -9.87 0.16
C GLU A 39 11.17 -8.38 0.03
N GLU A 40 10.18 -8.01 -0.78
CA GLU A 40 9.90 -6.63 -1.14
C GLU A 40 8.52 -6.41 -1.80
N THR A 41 8.11 -5.14 -1.79
CA THR A 41 7.06 -4.61 -2.65
C THR A 41 7.66 -3.61 -3.63
N THR A 42 7.37 -3.78 -4.92
CA THR A 42 7.80 -2.88 -5.99
C THR A 42 6.62 -2.26 -6.72
N VAL A 43 6.76 -0.99 -7.13
CA VAL A 43 5.88 -0.31 -8.08
C VAL A 43 6.72 0.10 -9.29
N ASN A 44 6.37 -0.39 -10.48
CA ASN A 44 7.17 -0.24 -11.70
C ASN A 44 8.66 -0.55 -11.45
N GLU A 45 8.94 -1.70 -10.83
CA GLU A 45 10.29 -2.19 -10.50
C GLU A 45 11.05 -1.38 -9.43
N LEU A 46 10.52 -0.24 -8.97
CA LEU A 46 11.09 0.52 -7.86
C LEU A 46 10.60 -0.04 -6.53
N MET A 47 11.54 -0.35 -5.64
CA MET A 47 11.24 -0.83 -4.29
C MET A 47 10.57 0.27 -3.45
N VAL A 48 9.40 -0.04 -2.91
CA VAL A 48 8.59 0.86 -2.06
C VAL A 48 8.30 0.26 -0.68
N GLY A 49 8.64 -1.02 -0.46
CA GLY A 49 8.50 -1.67 0.84
C GLY A 49 9.44 -2.87 0.97
N GLU A 50 9.90 -3.11 2.20
CA GLU A 50 10.75 -4.25 2.56
C GLU A 50 9.90 -5.40 3.11
N GLY A 51 10.03 -6.56 2.47
CA GLY A 51 9.51 -7.84 2.91
C GLY A 51 8.00 -7.92 3.15
N LEU A 52 7.63 -8.98 3.84
CA LEU A 52 6.30 -9.24 4.37
C LEU A 52 6.30 -9.13 5.90
N LEU A 53 6.93 -8.09 6.45
CA LEU A 53 7.14 -7.91 7.90
C LEU A 53 5.86 -8.07 8.74
N LEU A 54 4.68 -7.79 8.16
CA LEU A 54 3.37 -7.89 8.83
C LEU A 54 2.58 -9.15 8.53
N ALA A 55 3.00 -9.97 7.57
CA ALA A 55 2.27 -11.19 7.20
C ALA A 55 1.99 -12.05 8.43
N ARG A 56 3.06 -12.27 9.20
CA ARG A 56 3.05 -13.05 10.44
C ARG A 56 2.15 -12.45 11.51
N GLU A 57 2.01 -11.12 11.57
CA GLU A 57 1.19 -10.41 12.56
C GLU A 57 -0.30 -10.35 12.15
N SER A 58 -0.58 -10.36 10.85
CA SER A 58 -1.94 -10.33 10.29
C SER A 58 -2.65 -11.69 10.27
N GLY A 59 -1.98 -12.78 10.67
CA GLY A 59 -2.52 -14.14 10.59
C GLY A 59 -2.63 -14.70 9.17
N HIS A 60 -2.01 -14.03 8.18
CA HIS A 60 -1.95 -14.47 6.80
C HIS A 60 -0.61 -15.14 6.48
N THR A 61 -0.63 -16.13 5.60
CA THR A 61 0.57 -16.77 5.07
C THR A 61 1.26 -15.86 4.05
N GLU A 62 2.56 -16.07 3.84
CA GLU A 62 3.33 -15.31 2.84
C GLU A 62 2.76 -15.49 1.42
N GLN A 63 2.22 -16.67 1.10
CA GLN A 63 1.58 -16.94 -0.20
C GLN A 63 0.27 -16.19 -0.42
N GLU A 64 -0.52 -15.95 0.64
CA GLU A 64 -1.77 -15.17 0.53
C GLU A 64 -1.53 -13.67 0.27
N LEU A 65 -0.32 -13.20 0.54
CA LEU A 65 0.03 -11.78 0.42
C LEU A 65 0.79 -11.47 -0.87
N GLN A 66 1.44 -12.48 -1.46
CA GLN A 66 2.06 -12.38 -2.77
C GLN A 66 1.05 -12.04 -3.85
N ARG A 67 1.38 -11.06 -4.69
CA ARG A 67 0.54 -10.65 -5.82
C ARG A 67 1.34 -9.89 -6.85
N GLU A 68 0.86 -9.93 -8.08
CA GLU A 68 1.36 -9.13 -9.18
C GLU A 68 0.17 -8.63 -10.00
N GLY A 69 0.19 -7.38 -10.43
CA GLY A 69 -0.89 -6.83 -11.23
C GLY A 69 -0.75 -5.35 -11.52
N ILE A 70 -1.72 -4.83 -12.26
CA ILE A 70 -1.84 -3.41 -12.59
C ILE A 70 -2.85 -2.77 -11.64
N ILE A 71 -2.54 -1.60 -11.09
CA ILE A 71 -3.49 -0.83 -10.28
C ILE A 71 -4.67 -0.40 -11.16
N PRO A 72 -5.92 -0.78 -10.84
CA PRO A 72 -7.07 -0.41 -11.64
C PRO A 72 -7.35 1.11 -11.63
N ALA A 73 -8.13 1.58 -12.61
CA ALA A 73 -8.63 2.95 -12.60
C ALA A 73 -9.38 3.27 -11.30
N GLY A 74 -9.22 4.50 -10.80
CA GLY A 74 -9.81 4.95 -9.54
C GLY A 74 -9.13 4.41 -8.29
N HIS A 75 -8.06 3.61 -8.40
CA HIS A 75 -7.37 3.04 -7.25
C HIS A 75 -5.96 3.60 -7.06
N ILE A 76 -5.49 3.57 -5.81
CA ILE A 76 -4.13 3.96 -5.43
C ILE A 76 -3.47 2.91 -4.53
N TRP A 77 -2.14 2.88 -4.55
CA TRP A 77 -1.33 2.07 -3.65
C TRP A 77 -0.69 2.93 -2.56
N LEU A 78 -0.86 2.52 -1.31
CA LEU A 78 -0.46 3.29 -0.14
C LEU A 78 0.51 2.52 0.75
N MET A 79 1.72 3.05 0.98
CA MET A 79 2.66 2.48 1.97
C MET A 79 2.91 3.44 3.13
N GLY A 80 3.17 2.87 4.31
CA GLY A 80 3.73 3.63 5.42
C GLY A 80 5.26 3.64 5.35
N ARG A 81 5.88 4.69 5.91
CA ARG A 81 7.35 4.86 5.93
C ARG A 81 7.98 4.64 7.31
N THR A 82 7.19 4.25 8.31
CA THR A 82 7.68 3.99 9.68
C THR A 82 7.26 2.60 10.13
N LYS A 83 8.06 1.97 11.00
CA LYS A 83 7.80 0.63 11.57
C LYS A 83 6.45 0.50 12.31
N VAL A 84 5.78 1.61 12.61
CA VAL A 84 4.47 1.68 13.28
C VAL A 84 3.35 2.17 12.37
N SER A 85 3.65 2.72 11.18
CA SER A 85 2.66 3.03 10.15
C SER A 85 2.51 1.80 9.25
N LEU A 86 2.04 0.71 9.84
CA LEU A 86 1.90 -0.56 9.18
C LEU A 86 0.60 -0.57 8.38
N THR A 87 0.66 -0.87 7.08
CA THR A 87 -0.55 -1.01 6.26
C THR A 87 -0.99 -2.46 6.40
N HIS A 88 -2.01 -2.70 7.21
CA HIS A 88 -2.67 -4.01 7.33
C HIS A 88 -3.43 -4.41 6.05
N GLY A 89 -3.63 -3.47 5.14
CA GLY A 89 -4.23 -3.70 3.84
C GLY A 89 -3.19 -3.50 2.74
N ILE A 90 -2.66 -4.58 2.22
CA ILE A 90 -2.16 -4.60 0.85
C ILE A 90 -3.42 -4.38 -0.01
N GLY A 91 -3.78 -3.13 -0.29
CA GLY A 91 -5.13 -2.81 -0.73
C GLY A 91 -5.15 -1.57 -1.59
N ALA A 92 -5.50 -1.77 -2.86
CA ALA A 92 -5.92 -0.72 -3.77
C ALA A 92 -7.08 0.05 -3.12
N TYR A 93 -6.85 1.30 -2.72
CA TYR A 93 -7.89 2.13 -2.11
C TYR A 93 -8.63 2.86 -3.24
N SER A 94 -9.95 2.66 -3.34
CA SER A 94 -10.82 3.57 -4.10
C SER A 94 -11.21 4.71 -3.15
N PRO A 95 -11.05 5.99 -3.56
CA PRO A 95 -11.54 7.12 -2.78
C PRO A 95 -13.06 7.15 -2.66
#